data_AF-A0A2D9F5B4-F1
#
_entry.id   AF-A0A2D9F5B4-F1
#
_cell.length_a   1.000
_cell.length_b   1.000
_cell.length_c   1.000
_cell.angle_alpha   90.00
_cell.angle_beta   90.00
_cell.angle_gamma   90.00
#
_symmetry.space_group_name_H-M   'P 1'
#
loop_
_entity.id
_entity.type
_entity.pdbx_description
1 polymer ?
#
loop_
_entity_poly.entity_id
_entity_poly.type
_entity_poly.pdbx_seq_one_letter_code
_entity_poly.pdbx_strand_id
1 'polypeptide(L)' 'MGSGSTRPNNADDKMFAAIERGDQGDFKDRKPPKNTDVQLIKDKALRTEKAQQKTESLRALRLAAEKEKAAEKAAKAK' A
#
# COMPACT_ATOMS: atom_id res chain seq x y z
N MET A 1 -46.97 16.99 3.23
CA MET A 1 -45.97 15.91 3.07
C MET A 1 -44.61 16.53 3.31
N GLY A 2 -44.15 16.52 4.57
CA GLY A 2 -42.89 17.16 4.96
C GLY A 2 -41.73 16.45 4.29
N SER A 3 -41.08 17.16 3.37
CA SER A 3 -40.00 16.67 2.52
C SER A 3 -38.96 15.90 3.32
N GLY A 4 -38.61 14.71 2.80
CA GLY A 4 -37.71 13.76 3.43
C GLY A 4 -36.37 14.39 3.81
N SER A 5 -35.87 13.90 4.95
CA SER A 5 -34.48 13.98 5.42
C SER A 5 -33.51 14.78 4.54
N THR A 6 -33.36 16.07 4.81
CA THR A 6 -32.20 16.87 4.35
C THR A 6 -30.90 16.48 5.06
N ARG A 7 -30.92 15.38 5.83
CA ARG A 7 -29.74 14.81 6.47
C ARG A 7 -29.22 13.67 5.58
N PRO A 8 -27.96 13.76 5.09
CA PRO A 8 -27.35 12.72 4.27
C PRO A 8 -27.36 11.37 5.02
N ASN A 9 -27.94 10.33 4.40
CA ASN A 9 -28.26 9.07 5.09
C ASN A 9 -27.19 7.98 4.88
N ASN A 10 -26.39 8.08 3.82
CA ASN A 10 -25.33 7.14 3.48
C ASN A 10 -23.94 7.80 3.62
N ALA A 11 -22.88 6.99 3.52
CA ALA A 11 -21.51 7.48 3.69
C ALA A 11 -21.08 8.44 2.57
N ASP A 12 -21.50 8.17 1.34
CA ASP A 12 -21.13 8.94 0.15
C ASP A 12 -21.79 10.33 0.18
N ASP A 13 -23.08 10.43 0.50
CA ASP A 13 -23.83 11.67 0.67
C ASP A 13 -23.24 12.53 1.79
N LYS A 14 -22.77 11.90 2.87
CA LYS A 14 -22.07 12.61 3.96
C LYS A 14 -20.73 13.15 3.49
N MET A 15 -20.01 12.40 2.65
CA MET A 15 -18.77 12.84 2.04
C MET A 15 -19.01 14.03 1.09
N PHE A 16 -19.98 13.94 0.18
CA PHE A 16 -20.34 15.03 -0.72
C PHE A 16 -20.79 16.27 0.06
N ALA A 17 -21.63 16.11 1.07
CA ALA A 17 -22.07 17.23 1.91
C ALA A 17 -20.93 17.85 2.74
N ALA A 18 -19.93 17.07 3.17
CA ALA A 18 -18.75 17.58 3.87
C ALA A 18 -17.81 18.36 2.93
N ILE A 19 -17.64 17.87 1.69
CA ILE A 19 -16.89 18.56 0.64
C ILE A 19 -17.57 19.88 0.26
N GLU A 20 -18.89 19.86 0.02
CA GLU A 20 -19.68 21.06 -0.34
C GLU A 20 -19.75 22.10 0.78
N ARG A 21 -19.74 21.66 2.05
CA ARG A 21 -19.72 22.56 3.22
C ARG A 21 -18.37 23.26 3.41
N GLY A 22 -17.34 22.91 2.64
CA GLY A 22 -16.00 23.47 2.79
C GLY A 22 -15.36 23.09 4.13
N ASP A 23 -15.80 21.99 4.77
CA ASP A 23 -15.21 21.42 5.98
C ASP A 23 -13.91 20.66 5.62
N GLN A 24 -13.08 21.29 4.80
CA GLN A 24 -11.68 20.97 4.64
C GLN A 24 -10.93 21.66 5.77
N GLY A 25 -11.27 21.30 7.01
CA GLY A 25 -10.54 21.75 8.20
C GLY A 25 -9.08 21.37 8.04
N ASP A 26 -8.29 22.37 7.63
CA ASP A 26 -6.86 22.34 7.36
C ASP A 26 -6.32 20.94 7.05
N PHE A 27 -6.40 20.49 5.80
CA PHE A 27 -5.37 19.56 5.33
C PHE A 27 -4.06 20.33 5.31
N LYS A 28 -3.46 20.49 6.50
CA LYS A 28 -2.10 20.94 6.68
C LYS A 28 -1.32 19.93 5.87
N ASP A 29 -0.78 20.37 4.75
CA ASP A 29 0.26 19.66 4.01
C ASP A 29 1.39 19.48 5.02
N ARG A 30 1.30 18.39 5.80
CA ARG A 30 2.28 18.00 6.81
C ARG A 30 3.48 17.65 5.98
N LYS A 31 4.28 18.65 5.60
CA LYS A 31 5.63 18.47 5.14
C LYS A 31 6.41 18.23 6.42
N PRO A 32 6.57 16.96 6.88
CA PRO A 32 7.43 16.72 8.02
C PRO A 32 8.79 17.32 7.69
N PRO A 33 9.49 17.90 8.68
CA PRO A 33 10.83 18.41 8.45
C PRO A 33 11.66 17.28 7.83
N LYS A 34 12.22 17.55 6.64
CA LYS A 34 13.08 16.58 5.96
C LYS A 34 14.25 16.30 6.90
N ASN A 35 14.45 15.04 7.25
CA ASN A 35 15.61 14.68 8.05
C ASN A 35 16.86 14.95 7.20
N THR A 36 17.74 15.84 7.67
CA THR A 36 18.98 16.22 6.97
C THR A 36 20.17 15.34 7.36
N ASP A 37 19.97 14.39 8.28
CA ASP A 37 20.99 13.44 8.68
C ASP A 37 21.23 12.40 7.58
N VAL A 38 22.22 12.70 6.73
CA VAL A 38 22.63 11.89 5.59
C VAL A 38 23.11 10.50 6.03
N GLN A 39 23.72 10.38 7.21
CA GLN A 39 24.21 9.09 7.71
C GLN A 39 23.04 8.17 8.04
N LEU A 40 22.05 8.67 8.79
CA LEU A 40 20.86 7.92 9.15
C LEU A 40 20.05 7.47 7.91
N ILE A 41 19.97 8.33 6.88
CA ILE A 41 19.29 8.00 5.62
C ILE A 41 20.01 6.86 4.90
N LYS A 42 21.34 6.94 4.76
CA LYS A 42 22.14 5.90 4.11
C LYS A 42 22.03 4.56 4.85
N ASP A 43 22.07 4.58 6.18
CA ASP A 43 21.95 3.37 6.97
C ASP A 43 20.58 2.70 6.80
N LYS A 44 19.50 3.49 6.73
CA LYS A 44 18.16 2.96 6.45
C LYS A 44 18.07 2.38 5.04
N ALA A 45 18.62 3.07 4.04
CA ALA A 45 18.65 2.59 2.66
C ALA A 45 19.39 1.24 2.53
N LEU A 46 20.57 1.12 3.15
CA LEU A 46 21.35 -0.12 3.17
C LEU A 46 20.59 -1.27 3.86
N ARG A 47 19.86 -1.00 4.94
CA ARG A 47 19.01 -2.01 5.60
C ARG A 47 17.87 -2.47 4.69
N THR A 48 17.22 -1.53 3.99
CA THR A 48 16.13 -1.87 3.06
C THR A 48 16.62 -2.65 1.85
N GLU A 49 17.75 -2.29 1.26
CA GLU A 49 18.33 -3.01 0.12
C GLU A 49 18.68 -4.45 0.49
N LYS A 50 19.33 -4.66 1.65
CA LYS A 50 19.63 -6.02 2.15
C LYS A 50 18.37 -6.86 2.36
N ALA A 51 17.30 -6.24 2.86
CA ALA A 51 16.03 -6.94 3.03
C ALA A 51 15.40 -7.31 1.68
N GLN A 52 15.38 -6.38 0.72
CA GLN A 52 14.87 -6.60 -0.63
C GLN A 52 15.63 -7.73 -1.34
N GLN A 53 16.97 -7.70 -1.33
CA GLN A 53 17.81 -8.75 -1.92
C GLN A 53 17.49 -10.15 -1.35
N LYS A 54 17.29 -10.27 -0.03
CA LYS A 54 16.88 -11.53 0.60
C LYS A 54 15.48 -11.97 0.15
N THR A 55 14.55 -11.04 0.00
CA THR A 55 13.20 -11.39 -0.47
C THR A 55 13.20 -11.82 -1.93
N GLU A 56 14.01 -11.18 -2.77
CA GLU A 56 14.16 -11.52 -4.19
C GLU A 56 14.78 -12.90 -4.36
N SER A 57 15.84 -13.23 -3.61
CA SER A 57 16.45 -14.55 -3.67
C SER A 57 15.49 -15.65 -3.21
N LEU A 58 14.72 -15.42 -2.15
CA LEU A 58 13.69 -16.36 -1.71
C LEU A 58 12.55 -16.52 -2.73
N ARG A 59 12.14 -15.43 -3.40
CA ARG A 59 11.15 -15.51 -4.49
C ARG A 59 11.69 -16.32 -5.66
N ALA A 60 12.94 -16.10 -6.07
CA ALA A 60 13.58 -16.85 -7.15
C ALA A 60 13.63 -18.35 -6.84
N LEU A 61 14.01 -18.73 -5.61
CA LEU A 61 14.03 -20.12 -5.17
C LEU A 61 12.62 -20.75 -5.17
N ARG A 62 11.60 -20.01 -4.72
CA ARG A 62 10.20 -20.49 -4.76
C ARG A 62 9.74 -20.72 -6.19
N LEU A 63 10.00 -19.78 -7.10
CA LEU A 63 9.63 -19.91 -8.51
C LEU A 63 10.35 -21.09 -9.17
N ALA A 64 11.63 -21.32 -8.85
CA ALA A 64 12.36 -22.49 -9.33
C ALA A 64 11.72 -23.79 -8.82
N ALA A 65 11.44 -23.89 -7.52
CA ALA A 65 10.79 -25.06 -6.92
C ALA A 65 9.37 -25.30 -7.47
N GLU A 66 8.60 -24.24 -7.75
CA GLU A 66 7.28 -24.34 -8.38
C GLU A 66 7.37 -24.90 -9.81
N LYS A 67 8.35 -24.44 -10.60
CA LYS A 67 8.62 -24.95 -11.95
C LYS A 67 9.04 -26.42 -11.91
N GLU A 68 9.92 -26.80 -11.00
CA GLU A 68 10.33 -28.21 -10.83
C GLU A 68 9.14 -29.09 -10.45
N LYS A 69 8.32 -28.67 -9.48
CA LYS A 69 7.09 -29.39 -9.11
C LYS A 69 6.10 -29.50 -10.26
N ALA A 70 5.96 -28.45 -11.08
CA ALA A 70 5.10 -28.48 -12.26
C ALA A 70 5.63 -29.45 -13.32
N ALA A 71 6.94 -29.47 -13.56
CA ALA A 71 7.59 -30.40 -14.48
C ALA A 71 7.47 -31.85 -14.00
N GLU A 72 7.66 -32.11 -12.71
CA GLU A 72 7.52 -33.44 -12.11
C GLU A 72 6.07 -33.95 -12.21
N LYS A 73 5.08 -33.07 -11.96
CA LYS A 73 3.66 -33.41 -12.17
C LYS A 73 3.34 -33.71 -13.62
N ALA A 74 3.87 -32.94 -14.56
CA ALA A 74 3.68 -33.18 -15.99
C ALA A 74 4.34 -34.49 -16.45
N ALA A 75 5.50 -34.85 -15.89
CA ALA A 75 6.18 -36.11 -16.18
C ALA A 75 5.44 -37.33 -15.62
N LYS A 76 4.79 -37.21 -14.45
CA LYS A 76 3.99 -38.29 -13.84
C LYS A 76 2.60 -38.46 -14.47
N ALA A 77 2.12 -37.48 -15.23
CA ALA A 77 0.82 -37.51 -15.91
C ALA A 77 0.88 -38.07 -17.34
N LYS A 78 2.07 -38.48 -17.80
CA LYS A 78 2.33 -39.15 -19.08
C LYS A 78 2.56 -40.63 -18.85
#